data_AF-A0ABC8UDU9-F1
#
_entry.id   AF-A0ABC8UDU9-F1
#
_cell.length_a   1.000
_cell.length_b   1.000
_cell.length_c   1.000
_cell.angle_alpha   90.00
_cell.angle_beta   90.00
_cell.angle_gamma   90.00
#
_symmetry.space_group_name_H-M   'P 1'
#
loop_
_entity.id
_entity.type
_entity.pdbx_description
1 polymer ?
#
loop_
_entity_poly.entity_id
_entity_poly.type
_entity_poly.pdbx_seq_one_letter_code
_entity_poly.pdbx_strand_id
1 'polypeptide(L)'
;SILPSPAKDFGWHDPGYIHSAVMTGLQPSTTVSYKYGSDSAGWSNQIKFKTPPAGGSDEVKFLAFGDMGKAPRDASAEHYIQPGSLSVIKAMADEVASGSIDSIFHIGDISYATGFLVEWDFFLQLISPVASKLSYMTAIGNHERDYMESGSVYETPDSGGECGVPYETYFPMPTPAKDKPWYSIEQGSVHFTVISTEHDWSKNSEQYEWMNKDMAAVDRSKTPWLIFTG
;
A
#
# COMPACT_ATOMS: atom_id res chain seq x y z
N SER A 1 6.10 -30.79 8.59
CA SER A 1 5.83 -30.82 7.14
C SER A 1 5.81 -29.39 6.67
N ILE A 2 6.35 -29.10 5.48
CA ILE A 2 6.18 -27.78 4.86
C ILE A 2 4.68 -27.59 4.67
N LEU A 3 4.12 -26.51 5.21
CA LEU A 3 2.72 -26.17 4.95
C LEU A 3 2.58 -25.98 3.43
N PRO A 4 1.56 -26.57 2.78
CA PRO A 4 1.34 -26.33 1.36
C PRO A 4 1.04 -24.84 1.16
N SER A 5 1.68 -24.21 0.17
CA SER A 5 1.44 -22.81 -0.20
C SER A 5 0.26 -22.78 -1.15
N PRO A 6 -0.88 -22.17 -0.79
CA PRO A 6 -1.98 -21.95 -1.73
C PRO A 6 -1.54 -21.11 -2.93
N ALA A 7 -0.67 -20.12 -2.71
CA ALA A 7 -0.22 -19.18 -3.73
C ALA A 7 0.38 -19.88 -4.96
N LYS A 8 1.09 -21.00 -4.78
CA LYS A 8 1.73 -21.75 -5.87
C LYS A 8 0.96 -23.00 -6.31
N ASP A 9 -0.24 -23.22 -5.77
CA ASP A 9 -1.06 -24.42 -5.94
C ASP A 9 -2.53 -24.01 -6.19
N PHE A 10 -3.46 -24.39 -5.32
CA PHE A 10 -4.89 -24.31 -5.56
C PHE A 10 -5.45 -22.90 -5.38
N GLY A 11 -4.68 -22.00 -4.77
CA GLY A 11 -4.99 -20.58 -4.66
C GLY A 11 -4.39 -19.74 -5.80
N TRP A 12 -3.59 -20.35 -6.70
CA TRP A 12 -3.02 -19.64 -7.84
C TRP A 12 -4.13 -19.12 -8.78
N HIS A 13 -4.02 -17.84 -9.12
CA HIS A 13 -4.80 -17.18 -10.14
C HIS A 13 -3.84 -16.39 -11.03
N ASP A 14 -4.03 -16.44 -12.34
CA ASP A 14 -3.24 -15.63 -13.27
C ASP A 14 -3.59 -14.14 -13.04
N PRO A 15 -2.63 -13.28 -12.62
CA PRO A 15 -2.90 -11.89 -12.30
C PRO A 15 -3.07 -11.01 -13.56
N GLY A 16 -2.92 -11.58 -14.76
CA GLY A 16 -2.88 -10.83 -16.00
C GLY A 16 -1.66 -9.93 -16.08
N TYR A 17 -1.87 -8.69 -16.53
CA TYR A 17 -0.80 -7.70 -16.73
C TYR A 17 -1.01 -6.49 -15.83
N ILE A 18 -0.01 -6.22 -14.99
CA ILE A 18 0.00 -5.05 -14.11
C ILE A 18 0.86 -3.97 -14.76
N HIS A 19 0.27 -2.79 -14.95
CA HIS A 19 0.89 -1.67 -15.65
C HIS A 19 1.08 -0.51 -14.68
N SER A 20 2.29 0.05 -14.65
CA SER A 20 2.62 1.26 -13.90
C SER A 20 3.10 2.36 -14.83
N ALA A 21 2.70 3.59 -14.56
CA ALA A 21 3.14 4.77 -15.30
C ALA A 21 3.50 5.90 -14.32
N VAL A 22 4.57 6.64 -14.62
CA VAL A 22 5.04 7.75 -13.78
C VAL A 22 4.56 9.07 -14.38
N MET A 23 3.74 9.81 -13.63
CA MET A 23 3.35 11.17 -13.97
C MET A 23 4.35 12.16 -13.34
N THR A 24 5.10 12.89 -14.16
CA THR A 24 6.12 13.85 -13.71
C THR A 24 5.66 15.29 -13.88
N GLY A 25 6.26 16.23 -13.13
CA GLY A 25 6.00 17.67 -13.28
C GLY A 25 4.64 18.12 -12.76
N LEU A 26 4.02 17.34 -11.89
CA LEU A 26 2.75 17.66 -11.26
C LEU A 26 2.92 18.80 -10.26
N GLN A 27 1.96 19.72 -10.25
CA GLN A 27 1.89 20.76 -9.22
C GLN A 27 1.30 20.19 -7.92
N PRO A 28 1.84 20.54 -6.74
CA PRO A 28 1.27 20.14 -5.46
C PRO A 28 -0.16 20.68 -5.26
N SER A 29 -0.94 20.04 -4.38
CA SER A 29 -2.30 20.46 -4.01
C SER A 29 -3.22 20.78 -5.20
N THR A 30 -3.07 20.05 -6.31
CA THR A 30 -3.74 20.32 -7.58
C THR A 30 -4.51 19.08 -8.03
N THR A 31 -5.73 19.29 -8.54
CA THR A 31 -6.50 18.23 -9.18
C THR A 31 -6.07 18.08 -10.64
N VAL A 32 -5.58 16.90 -10.99
CA VAL A 32 -5.28 16.48 -12.36
C VAL A 32 -6.28 15.43 -12.82
N SER A 33 -6.48 15.33 -14.13
CA SER A 33 -7.33 14.29 -14.72
C SER A 33 -6.49 13.32 -15.53
N TYR A 34 -6.77 12.02 -15.40
CA TYR A 34 -6.07 10.97 -16.15
C TYR A 34 -7.03 9.92 -16.70
N LYS A 35 -6.56 9.17 -17.70
CA LYS A 35 -7.16 7.95 -18.23
C LYS A 35 -6.03 6.95 -18.48
N TYR A 36 -6.35 5.67 -18.42
CA TYR A 36 -5.42 4.59 -18.77
C TYR A 36 -6.10 3.64 -19.76
N GLY A 37 -5.30 2.94 -20.57
CA GLY A 37 -5.80 2.05 -21.62
C GLY A 37 -4.95 2.12 -22.88
N SER A 38 -5.51 1.63 -23.98
CA SER A 38 -4.90 1.68 -25.31
C SER A 38 -5.98 1.68 -26.39
N ASP A 39 -5.64 2.11 -27.60
CA ASP A 39 -6.59 2.09 -28.72
C ASP A 39 -7.08 0.67 -29.07
N SER A 40 -6.27 -0.35 -28.78
CA SER A 40 -6.64 -1.76 -28.99
C SER A 40 -7.50 -2.37 -27.88
N ALA A 41 -7.35 -1.91 -26.63
CA ALA A 41 -8.05 -2.47 -25.46
C ALA A 41 -9.19 -1.57 -24.93
N GLY A 42 -9.32 -0.36 -25.48
CA GLY A 42 -10.20 0.67 -24.95
C GLY A 42 -9.52 1.55 -23.90
N TRP A 43 -10.14 2.70 -23.64
CA TRP A 43 -9.69 3.68 -22.66
C TRP A 43 -10.64 3.70 -21.45
N SER A 44 -10.08 3.87 -20.25
CA SER A 44 -10.84 4.05 -19.02
C SER A 44 -11.72 5.31 -19.08
N ASN A 45 -12.67 5.38 -18.16
CA ASN A 45 -13.31 6.65 -17.83
C ASN A 45 -12.26 7.66 -17.33
N GLN A 46 -12.56 8.95 -17.47
CA GLN A 46 -11.71 10.01 -16.92
C GLN A 46 -11.80 9.97 -15.39
N ILE A 47 -10.64 9.98 -14.74
CA ILE A 47 -10.51 9.97 -13.28
C ILE A 47 -9.87 11.29 -12.87
N LYS A 48 -10.28 11.82 -11.71
CA LYS A 48 -9.66 13.00 -11.09
C LYS A 48 -8.85 12.58 -9.88
N PHE A 49 -7.59 12.96 -9.86
CA PHE A 49 -6.64 12.71 -8.79
C PHE A 49 -6.18 14.05 -8.19
N LYS A 50 -6.12 14.17 -6.87
CA LYS A 50 -5.56 15.34 -6.18
C LYS A 50 -4.14 15.00 -5.72
N THR A 51 -3.16 15.80 -6.16
CA THR A 51 -1.79 15.66 -5.67
C THR A 51 -1.69 16.08 -4.19
N PRO A 52 -0.85 15.40 -3.39
CA PRO A 52 -0.63 15.81 -2.01
C PRO A 52 0.03 17.19 -1.93
N PRO A 53 -0.04 17.87 -0.77
CA PRO A 53 0.76 19.06 -0.50
C PRO A 53 2.26 18.78 -0.63
N ALA A 54 3.03 19.79 -1.03
CA ALA A 54 4.48 19.66 -1.12
C ALA A 54 5.10 19.41 0.26
N GLY A 55 6.16 18.62 0.34
CA GLY A 55 6.98 18.54 1.53
C GLY A 55 7.46 19.93 1.97
N GLY A 56 7.27 20.25 3.25
CA GLY A 56 7.57 21.54 3.84
C GLY A 56 6.49 22.61 3.73
N SER A 57 5.31 22.33 3.14
CA SER A 57 4.16 23.26 3.17
C SER A 57 3.33 23.13 4.46
N ASP A 58 2.41 24.06 4.69
CA ASP A 58 1.71 24.21 5.98
C ASP A 58 1.00 22.95 6.52
N GLU A 59 -0.12 22.54 5.92
CA GLU A 59 -0.99 21.48 6.47
C GLU A 59 -1.09 20.29 5.50
N VAL A 60 -1.16 19.09 6.06
CA VAL A 60 -1.60 17.87 5.39
C VAL A 60 -2.66 17.20 6.24
N LYS A 61 -3.73 16.71 5.62
CA LYS A 61 -4.75 15.89 6.29
C LYS A 61 -4.73 14.50 5.68
N PHE A 62 -4.56 13.48 6.52
CA PHE A 62 -4.45 12.11 6.04
C PHE A 62 -5.21 11.15 6.95
N LEU A 63 -5.55 9.99 6.41
CA LEU A 63 -6.06 8.85 7.17
C LEU A 63 -4.95 7.79 7.28
N ALA A 64 -4.85 7.13 8.43
CA ALA A 64 -3.93 6.03 8.66
C ALA A 64 -4.65 4.88 9.38
N PHE A 65 -4.44 3.65 8.90
CA PHE A 65 -5.02 2.42 9.47
C PHE A 65 -4.25 1.19 8.96
N GLY A 66 -4.32 0.07 9.66
CA GLY A 66 -3.84 -1.24 9.21
C GLY A 66 -4.99 -2.25 9.11
N ASP A 67 -4.70 -3.44 8.61
CA ASP A 67 -5.51 -4.64 8.83
C ASP A 67 -6.93 -4.55 8.24
N MET A 68 -7.14 -3.76 7.18
CA MET A 68 -8.50 -3.55 6.66
C MET A 68 -9.05 -4.83 6.03
N GLY A 69 -8.24 -5.51 5.21
CA GLY A 69 -8.67 -6.66 4.44
C GLY A 69 -9.82 -6.36 3.49
N LYS A 70 -10.64 -7.38 3.24
CA LYS A 70 -11.74 -7.33 2.28
C LYS A 70 -12.95 -8.11 2.77
N ALA A 71 -14.11 -7.80 2.19
CA ALA A 71 -15.31 -8.61 2.35
C ALA A 71 -16.26 -8.44 1.17
N PRO A 72 -17.00 -9.49 0.77
CA PRO A 72 -18.03 -9.40 -0.26
C PRO A 72 -19.16 -8.45 0.18
N ARG A 73 -19.75 -7.75 -0.80
CA ARG A 73 -20.91 -6.86 -0.56
C ARG A 73 -22.25 -7.58 -0.58
N ASP A 74 -22.26 -8.82 -1.03
CA ASP A 74 -23.42 -9.69 -1.07
C ASP A 74 -23.24 -10.89 -0.11
N ALA A 75 -24.08 -11.91 -0.27
CA ALA A 75 -24.07 -13.10 0.60
C ALA A 75 -22.99 -14.13 0.22
N SER A 76 -22.04 -13.79 -0.65
CA SER A 76 -20.94 -14.68 -1.04
C SER A 76 -20.03 -14.99 0.15
N ALA A 77 -19.36 -16.13 0.08
CA ALA A 77 -18.30 -16.51 1.01
C ALA A 77 -16.98 -16.60 0.24
N GLU A 78 -15.92 -16.08 0.86
CA GLU A 78 -14.57 -16.01 0.31
C GLU A 78 -13.59 -16.53 1.37
N HIS A 79 -12.34 -16.77 0.97
CA HIS A 79 -11.31 -17.08 1.95
C HIS A 79 -11.00 -15.82 2.75
N TYR A 80 -10.89 -16.01 4.07
CA TYR A 80 -10.51 -15.01 5.05
C TYR A 80 -11.18 -13.63 4.89
N ILE A 81 -12.43 -13.52 5.39
CA ILE A 81 -13.27 -12.31 5.29
C ILE A 81 -13.06 -11.37 6.49
N GLN A 82 -12.90 -10.07 6.23
CA GLN A 82 -12.86 -8.99 7.22
C GLN A 82 -14.08 -8.07 7.05
N PRO A 83 -15.23 -8.33 7.69
CA PRO A 83 -16.47 -7.56 7.47
C PRO A 83 -16.33 -6.06 7.78
N GLY A 84 -15.40 -5.70 8.66
CA GLY A 84 -15.06 -4.31 8.98
C GLY A 84 -14.59 -3.50 7.78
N SER A 85 -13.96 -4.15 6.79
CA SER A 85 -13.45 -3.52 5.56
C SER A 85 -14.50 -2.66 4.85
N LEU A 86 -15.75 -3.12 4.79
CA LEU A 86 -16.84 -2.40 4.12
C LEU A 86 -17.19 -1.08 4.80
N SER A 87 -17.13 -1.04 6.13
CA SER A 87 -17.38 0.16 6.91
C SER A 87 -16.22 1.15 6.78
N VAL A 88 -14.98 0.64 6.87
CA VAL A 88 -13.76 1.47 6.73
C VAL A 88 -13.71 2.10 5.33
N ILE A 89 -13.87 1.31 4.27
CA ILE A 89 -13.81 1.85 2.90
C ILE A 89 -14.94 2.82 2.59
N LYS A 90 -16.14 2.59 3.16
CA LYS A 90 -17.24 3.55 3.04
C LYS A 90 -16.89 4.88 3.70
N ALA A 91 -16.41 4.85 4.95
CA ALA A 91 -16.02 6.05 5.68
C ALA A 91 -14.90 6.81 4.96
N MET A 92 -13.87 6.11 4.48
CA MET A 92 -12.80 6.72 3.68
C MET A 92 -13.33 7.35 2.39
N ALA A 93 -14.24 6.67 1.68
CA ALA A 93 -14.83 7.21 0.45
C ALA A 93 -15.65 8.48 0.71
N ASP A 94 -16.35 8.55 1.85
CA ASP A 94 -17.08 9.74 2.27
C ASP A 94 -16.11 10.92 2.56
N GLU A 95 -14.98 10.67 3.24
CA GLU A 95 -13.93 11.68 3.46
C GLU A 95 -13.28 12.15 2.15
N VAL A 96 -12.89 11.23 1.27
CA VAL A 96 -12.35 11.54 -0.07
C VAL A 96 -13.34 12.38 -0.88
N ALA A 97 -14.63 12.04 -0.84
CA ALA A 97 -15.66 12.76 -1.57
C ALA A 97 -15.89 14.18 -1.04
N SER A 98 -15.68 14.40 0.26
CA SER A 98 -15.76 15.73 0.88
C SER A 98 -14.56 16.63 0.53
N GLY A 99 -13.45 16.04 0.08
CA GLY A 99 -12.20 16.75 -0.20
C GLY A 99 -11.43 17.17 1.07
N SER A 100 -11.76 16.57 2.23
CA SER A 100 -11.20 16.88 3.54
C SER A 100 -9.78 16.34 3.76
N ILE A 101 -9.36 15.35 2.99
CA ILE A 101 -8.08 14.66 3.13
C ILE A 101 -7.26 14.71 1.83
N ASP A 102 -5.95 14.53 1.97
CA ASP A 102 -4.94 14.62 0.91
C ASP A 102 -4.34 13.25 0.58
N SER A 103 -4.24 12.36 1.56
CA SER A 103 -3.58 11.06 1.42
C SER A 103 -4.15 10.01 2.37
N ILE A 104 -3.85 8.75 2.06
CA ILE A 104 -4.20 7.56 2.85
C ILE A 104 -2.93 6.73 3.07
N PHE A 105 -2.75 6.22 4.29
CA PHE A 105 -1.69 5.29 4.67
C PHE A 105 -2.31 3.98 5.19
N HIS A 106 -2.11 2.88 4.47
CA HIS A 106 -2.54 1.53 4.85
C HIS A 106 -1.34 0.73 5.34
N ILE A 107 -1.17 0.62 6.65
CA ILE A 107 0.09 0.26 7.30
C ILE A 107 0.20 -1.25 7.59
N GLY A 108 0.09 -2.05 6.53
CA GLY A 108 0.22 -3.51 6.60
C GLY A 108 -1.12 -4.25 6.62
N ASP A 109 -1.03 -5.55 6.38
CA ASP A 109 -2.15 -6.50 6.34
C ASP A 109 -3.26 -6.04 5.39
N ILE A 110 -2.91 -6.04 4.11
CA ILE A 110 -3.62 -5.30 3.09
C ILE A 110 -4.93 -5.98 2.71
N SER A 111 -4.83 -7.16 2.09
CA SER A 111 -5.98 -7.83 1.47
C SER A 111 -6.39 -9.11 2.18
N TYR A 112 -5.48 -9.67 2.99
CA TYR A 112 -5.56 -11.03 3.50
C TYR A 112 -5.82 -12.08 2.40
N ALA A 113 -5.36 -11.85 1.17
CA ALA A 113 -5.44 -12.84 0.09
C ALA A 113 -4.75 -14.15 0.49
N THR A 114 -3.62 -14.07 1.21
CA THR A 114 -2.94 -15.19 1.88
C THR A 114 -2.83 -16.44 1.00
N GLY A 115 -2.43 -16.23 -0.26
CA GLY A 115 -2.22 -17.24 -1.28
C GLY A 115 -3.43 -17.57 -2.15
N PHE A 116 -4.60 -16.97 -1.94
CA PHE A 116 -5.74 -17.03 -2.85
C PHE A 116 -5.72 -15.81 -3.77
N LEU A 117 -4.91 -15.87 -4.84
CA LEU A 117 -4.44 -14.66 -5.53
C LEU A 117 -5.53 -13.81 -6.20
N VAL A 118 -6.69 -14.40 -6.53
CA VAL A 118 -7.86 -13.68 -7.06
C VAL A 118 -8.39 -12.62 -6.07
N GLU A 119 -8.09 -12.79 -4.78
CA GLU A 119 -8.55 -11.90 -3.73
C GLU A 119 -7.84 -10.55 -3.73
N TRP A 120 -6.66 -10.46 -4.35
CA TRP A 120 -6.01 -9.17 -4.63
C TRP A 120 -6.85 -8.33 -5.59
N ASP A 121 -7.42 -8.93 -6.65
CA ASP A 121 -8.27 -8.20 -7.60
C ASP A 121 -9.54 -7.67 -6.91
N PHE A 122 -10.13 -8.48 -6.03
CA PHE A 122 -11.28 -8.07 -5.23
C PHE A 122 -10.91 -6.87 -4.34
N PHE A 123 -9.79 -6.94 -3.63
CA PHE A 123 -9.33 -5.86 -2.77
C PHE A 123 -9.04 -4.57 -3.57
N LEU A 124 -8.35 -4.68 -4.71
CA LEU A 124 -8.04 -3.54 -5.59
C LEU A 124 -9.33 -2.89 -6.12
N GLN A 125 -10.34 -3.69 -6.46
CA GLN A 125 -11.66 -3.18 -6.82
C GLN A 125 -12.34 -2.47 -5.64
N LEU A 126 -12.26 -3.04 -4.44
CA LEU A 126 -12.84 -2.50 -3.22
C LEU A 126 -12.29 -1.10 -2.91
N ILE A 127 -10.98 -0.91 -3.02
CA ILE A 127 -10.31 0.38 -2.73
C ILE A 127 -10.33 1.38 -3.88
N SER A 128 -10.73 0.97 -5.09
CA SER A 128 -10.74 1.85 -6.26
C SER A 128 -11.45 3.20 -6.06
N PRO A 129 -12.53 3.35 -5.26
CA PRO A 129 -13.18 4.64 -5.05
C PRO A 129 -12.31 5.67 -4.33
N VAL A 130 -11.27 5.23 -3.61
CA VAL A 130 -10.33 6.08 -2.85
C VAL A 130 -8.94 6.11 -3.50
N ALA A 131 -8.35 4.95 -3.81
CA ALA A 131 -6.98 4.83 -4.31
C ALA A 131 -6.77 5.38 -5.73
N SER A 132 -7.86 5.52 -6.51
CA SER A 132 -7.79 6.19 -7.82
C SER A 132 -7.81 7.74 -7.73
N LYS A 133 -8.11 8.30 -6.55
CA LYS A 133 -8.35 9.74 -6.38
C LYS A 133 -7.33 10.45 -5.51
N LEU A 134 -6.70 9.74 -4.58
CA LEU A 134 -5.69 10.25 -3.65
C LEU A 134 -4.49 9.30 -3.60
N SER A 135 -3.38 9.79 -3.04
CA SER A 135 -2.22 8.94 -2.74
C SER A 135 -2.61 7.87 -1.71
N TYR A 136 -2.52 6.59 -2.08
CA TYR A 136 -2.76 5.45 -1.20
C TYR A 136 -1.43 4.74 -0.93
N MET A 137 -0.77 5.14 0.15
CA MET A 137 0.54 4.65 0.55
C MET A 137 0.38 3.38 1.38
N THR A 138 1.27 2.40 1.23
CA THR A 138 1.16 1.11 1.93
C THR A 138 2.46 0.73 2.65
N ALA A 139 2.34 0.12 3.83
CA ALA A 139 3.41 -0.70 4.41
C ALA A 139 3.13 -2.18 4.12
N ILE A 140 4.16 -3.03 4.20
CA ILE A 140 4.02 -4.48 4.05
C ILE A 140 3.86 -5.11 5.44
N GLY A 141 2.88 -6.02 5.62
CA GLY A 141 2.68 -6.78 6.86
C GLY A 141 3.01 -8.26 6.71
N ASN A 142 2.78 -9.02 7.78
CA ASN A 142 3.04 -10.46 7.83
C ASN A 142 2.18 -11.23 6.82
N HIS A 143 0.91 -10.83 6.60
CA HIS A 143 0.04 -11.47 5.61
C HIS A 143 0.43 -11.18 4.15
N GLU A 144 1.34 -10.24 3.92
CA GLU A 144 1.96 -10.06 2.61
C GLU A 144 3.31 -10.80 2.51
N ARG A 145 4.10 -10.88 3.59
CA ARG A 145 5.52 -11.27 3.52
C ARG A 145 5.87 -12.64 4.08
N ASP A 146 5.22 -13.10 5.14
CA ASP A 146 5.74 -14.18 5.96
C ASP A 146 5.52 -15.55 5.35
N TYR A 147 6.62 -16.27 5.17
CA TYR A 147 6.63 -17.67 4.75
C TYR A 147 7.97 -18.33 5.08
N MET A 148 7.95 -19.65 5.27
CA MET A 148 9.18 -20.44 5.50
C MET A 148 10.20 -20.22 4.36
N GLU A 149 11.47 -20.05 4.73
CA GLU A 149 12.60 -19.91 3.79
C GLU A 149 12.47 -18.73 2.80
N SER A 150 11.66 -17.73 3.13
CA SER A 150 11.42 -16.56 2.27
C SER A 150 12.37 -15.39 2.55
N GLY A 151 13.15 -15.42 3.64
CA GLY A 151 13.95 -14.29 4.11
C GLY A 151 13.22 -13.31 5.05
N SER A 152 11.95 -13.58 5.39
CA SER A 152 11.27 -12.87 6.49
C SER A 152 11.95 -13.18 7.82
N VAL A 153 11.92 -12.21 8.75
CA VAL A 153 12.34 -12.44 10.15
C VAL A 153 11.36 -13.30 10.94
N TYR A 154 10.13 -13.42 10.47
CA TYR A 154 9.10 -14.29 11.03
C TYR A 154 8.82 -15.46 10.08
N GLU A 155 9.03 -16.67 10.59
CA GLU A 155 8.81 -17.91 9.83
C GLU A 155 7.39 -18.46 10.09
N THR A 156 6.37 -17.67 9.76
CA THR A 156 4.96 -18.07 9.82
C THR A 156 4.43 -18.32 8.40
N PRO A 157 3.33 -19.08 8.23
CA PRO A 157 2.70 -19.28 6.93
C PRO A 157 1.73 -18.14 6.54
N ASP A 158 1.79 -16.98 7.19
CA ASP A 158 0.71 -15.99 7.18
C ASP A 158 0.40 -15.43 5.79
N SER A 159 1.41 -15.33 4.91
CA SER A 159 1.22 -14.91 3.52
C SER A 159 0.65 -15.99 2.59
N GLY A 160 0.49 -17.24 3.05
CA GLY A 160 0.11 -18.37 2.17
C GLY A 160 1.12 -18.67 1.06
N GLY A 161 2.36 -18.20 1.22
CA GLY A 161 3.45 -18.38 0.25
C GLY A 161 3.46 -17.35 -0.87
N GLU A 162 2.80 -16.21 -0.66
CA GLU A 162 2.95 -15.03 -1.51
C GLU A 162 4.33 -14.39 -1.39
N CYS A 163 4.95 -14.45 -0.20
CA CYS A 163 6.34 -14.03 0.05
C CYS A 163 6.65 -12.60 -0.45
N GLY A 164 5.70 -11.67 -0.31
CA GLY A 164 5.83 -10.26 -0.72
C GLY A 164 5.63 -9.99 -2.22
N VAL A 165 5.54 -11.02 -3.07
CA VAL A 165 5.50 -10.85 -4.53
C VAL A 165 4.27 -10.07 -5.00
N PRO A 166 3.02 -10.40 -4.57
CA PRO A 166 1.85 -9.62 -4.96
C PRO A 166 1.89 -8.19 -4.44
N TYR A 167 2.31 -7.97 -3.18
CA TYR A 167 2.46 -6.64 -2.60
C TYR A 167 3.33 -5.72 -3.46
N GLU A 168 4.56 -6.15 -3.78
CA GLU A 168 5.48 -5.34 -4.59
C GLU A 168 5.00 -5.13 -6.03
N THR A 169 4.16 -6.05 -6.54
CA THR A 169 3.62 -5.98 -7.89
C THR A 169 2.46 -4.98 -7.98
N TYR A 170 1.53 -5.01 -7.03
CA TYR A 170 0.34 -4.17 -7.04
C TYR A 170 0.56 -2.78 -6.44
N PHE A 171 1.51 -2.64 -5.51
CA PHE A 171 1.80 -1.40 -4.79
C PHE A 171 3.26 -0.97 -5.02
N PRO A 172 3.54 -0.25 -6.12
CA PRO A 172 4.88 0.23 -6.44
C PRO A 172 5.24 1.46 -5.57
N MET A 173 5.44 1.23 -4.28
CA MET A 173 5.90 2.24 -3.33
C MET A 173 7.31 2.75 -3.71
N PRO A 174 7.72 3.97 -3.27
CA PRO A 174 9.02 4.55 -3.61
C PRO A 174 10.18 3.91 -2.82
N THR A 175 10.30 2.58 -2.93
CA THR A 175 11.28 1.76 -2.22
C THR A 175 12.67 1.86 -2.87
N PRO A 176 13.76 1.67 -2.11
CA PRO A 176 15.13 1.77 -2.63
C PRO A 176 15.49 0.64 -3.59
N ALA A 177 14.89 -0.54 -3.45
CA ALA A 177 15.05 -1.68 -4.35
C ALA A 177 13.94 -2.71 -4.15
N LYS A 178 13.93 -3.73 -5.01
CA LYS A 178 13.15 -4.96 -4.82
C LYS A 178 13.55 -5.66 -3.50
N ASP A 179 12.57 -6.21 -2.80
CA ASP A 179 12.70 -6.87 -1.49
C ASP A 179 13.33 -5.95 -0.43
N LYS A 180 13.10 -4.64 -0.58
CA LYS A 180 13.44 -3.60 0.41
C LYS A 180 12.25 -2.68 0.63
N PRO A 181 11.12 -3.19 1.17
CA PRO A 181 9.83 -2.49 1.18
C PRO A 181 9.71 -1.38 2.24
N TRP A 182 10.81 -0.69 2.54
CA TRP A 182 10.87 0.48 3.41
C TRP A 182 11.16 1.74 2.60
N TYR A 183 10.55 2.87 2.95
CA TYR A 183 10.68 4.11 2.22
C TYR A 183 10.30 5.31 3.09
N SER A 184 10.61 6.51 2.62
CA SER A 184 10.12 7.74 3.23
C SER A 184 9.46 8.65 2.21
N ILE A 185 8.56 9.51 2.69
CA ILE A 185 7.89 10.50 1.88
C ILE A 185 7.54 11.73 2.72
N GLU A 186 7.67 12.91 2.13
CA GLU A 186 7.23 14.16 2.75
C GLU A 186 5.92 14.63 2.12
N GLN A 187 4.95 14.99 2.96
CA GLN A 187 3.69 15.59 2.54
C GLN A 187 3.32 16.69 3.52
N GLY A 188 3.17 17.92 3.04
CA GLY A 188 2.98 19.08 3.90
C GLY A 188 4.07 19.20 4.96
N SER A 189 3.68 19.42 6.21
CA SER A 189 4.59 19.59 7.34
C SER A 189 5.07 18.28 7.98
N VAL A 190 4.83 17.14 7.32
CA VAL A 190 5.10 15.80 7.86
C VAL A 190 6.11 15.06 6.98
N HIS A 191 7.12 14.50 7.63
CA HIS A 191 8.00 13.46 7.08
C HIS A 191 7.52 12.09 7.60
N PHE A 192 7.18 11.18 6.69
CA PHE A 192 6.78 9.81 7.00
C PHE A 192 7.95 8.87 6.72
N THR A 193 8.36 8.11 7.74
CA THR A 193 9.29 6.98 7.60
C THR A 193 8.48 5.69 7.73
N VAL A 194 8.44 4.90 6.66
CA VAL A 194 7.70 3.63 6.57
C VAL A 194 8.71 2.48 6.53
N ILE A 195 8.65 1.58 7.50
CA ILE A 195 9.49 0.38 7.55
C ILE A 195 8.72 -0.86 7.15
N SER A 196 9.43 -1.97 7.02
CA SER A 196 8.88 -3.31 7.06
C SER A 196 9.27 -3.99 8.36
N THR A 197 8.26 -4.36 9.14
CA THR A 197 8.39 -5.19 10.34
C THR A 197 8.88 -6.61 10.03
N GLU A 198 8.68 -7.07 8.79
CA GLU A 198 8.95 -8.44 8.35
C GLU A 198 10.37 -8.65 7.78
N HIS A 199 11.17 -7.58 7.70
CA HIS A 199 12.58 -7.63 7.34
C HIS A 199 13.43 -7.22 8.55
N ASP A 200 14.70 -7.66 8.63
CA ASP A 200 15.55 -7.34 9.78
C ASP A 200 15.68 -5.83 9.98
N TRP A 201 15.17 -5.34 11.11
CA TRP A 201 15.22 -3.95 11.56
C TRP A 201 16.04 -3.81 12.86
N SER A 202 16.75 -4.86 13.27
CA SER A 202 17.63 -4.84 14.43
C SER A 202 18.81 -3.87 14.23
N LYS A 203 19.47 -3.49 15.32
CA LYS A 203 20.58 -2.52 15.27
C LYS A 203 21.69 -3.00 14.31
N ASN A 204 22.12 -2.11 13.43
CA ASN A 204 23.09 -2.32 12.35
C ASN A 204 22.60 -3.21 11.17
N SER A 205 21.32 -3.59 11.12
CA SER A 205 20.72 -4.15 9.91
C SER A 205 20.69 -3.11 8.80
N GLU A 206 20.51 -3.56 7.54
CA GLU A 206 20.41 -2.64 6.41
C GLU A 206 19.26 -1.63 6.58
N GLN A 207 18.09 -2.11 6.98
CA GLN A 207 16.92 -1.27 7.21
C GLN A 207 17.13 -0.29 8.37
N TYR A 208 17.79 -0.72 9.45
CA TYR A 208 18.12 0.17 10.57
C TYR A 208 19.07 1.30 10.16
N GLU A 209 20.12 0.99 9.39
CA GLU A 209 21.05 2.00 8.89
C GLU A 209 20.38 2.96 7.89
N TRP A 210 19.49 2.44 7.04
CA TRP A 210 18.65 3.26 6.18
C TRP A 210 17.77 4.22 7.00
N MET A 211 17.05 3.70 8.00
CA MET A 211 16.15 4.48 8.86
C MET A 211 16.90 5.57 9.64
N ASN A 212 18.07 5.23 10.19
CA ASN A 212 18.93 6.20 10.87
C ASN A 212 19.33 7.35 9.94
N LYS A 213 19.71 7.03 8.71
CA LYS A 213 20.10 8.04 7.71
C LYS A 213 18.91 8.90 7.28
N ASP A 214 17.76 8.28 7.06
CA ASP A 214 16.51 8.94 6.67
C ASP A 214 16.08 9.96 7.74
N MET A 215 15.87 9.49 8.97
CA MET A 215 15.40 10.34 10.07
C MET A 215 16.41 11.42 10.47
N ALA A 216 17.71 11.18 10.31
CA ALA A 216 18.74 12.18 10.58
C ALA A 216 18.81 13.28 9.51
N ALA A 217 18.31 13.03 8.30
CA ALA A 217 18.30 14.00 7.20
C ALA A 217 17.11 14.97 7.24
N VAL A 218 16.13 14.73 8.12
CA VAL A 218 14.89 15.52 8.20
C VAL A 218 15.17 16.95 8.65
N ASP A 219 14.84 17.92 7.80
CA ASP A 219 14.83 19.34 8.15
C ASP A 219 13.55 19.68 8.93
N ARG A 220 13.65 19.60 10.26
CA ARG A 220 12.53 19.86 11.18
C ARG A 220 12.01 21.31 11.16
N SER A 221 12.70 22.23 10.47
CA SER A 221 12.16 23.57 10.22
C SER A 221 11.15 23.60 9.07
N LYS A 222 11.20 22.62 8.16
CA LYS A 222 10.27 22.44 7.04
C LYS A 222 9.19 21.39 7.36
N THR A 223 9.62 20.22 7.81
CA THR A 223 8.74 19.11 8.21
C THR A 223 8.88 18.89 9.73
N PRO A 224 8.25 19.73 10.55
CA PRO A 224 8.37 19.63 12.01
C PRO A 224 7.83 18.33 12.58
N TRP A 225 6.93 17.63 11.88
CA TRP A 225 6.40 16.34 12.31
C TRP A 225 7.16 15.20 11.61
N LEU A 226 7.63 14.24 12.40
CA LEU A 226 8.20 12.99 11.91
C LEU A 226 7.30 11.86 12.41
N ILE A 227 6.69 11.13 11.48
CA ILE A 227 5.84 9.98 11.77
C ILE A 227 6.58 8.73 11.35
N PHE A 228 6.69 7.79 12.28
CA PHE A 228 7.25 6.47 12.05
C PHE A 228 6.12 5.45 12.02
N THR A 229 6.10 4.59 11.01
CA THR A 229 5.12 3.52 10.86
C THR A 229 5.74 2.31 10.18
N GLY A 230 5.13 1.15 10.37
CA GLY A 230 5.50 -0.12 9.77
C GLY A 230 4.58 -1.20 10.26
#